data_AF-A0A7V9AR13-F1
#
_entry.id   AF-A0A7V9AR13-F1
#
_cell.length_a   1.000
_cell.length_b   1.000
_cell.length_c   1.000
_cell.angle_alpha   90.00
_cell.angle_beta   90.00
_cell.angle_gamma   90.00
#
_symmetry.space_group_name_H-M   'P 1'
#
loop_
_entity.id
_entity.type
_entity.pdbx_description
1 polymer ?
#
loop_
_entity_poly.entity_id
_entity_poly.type
_entity_poly.pdbx_seq_one_letter_code
_entity_poly.pdbx_strand_id
1 'polypeptide(L)'
;MLRLLLTLFLVIVASLVYGYVRELNPGTITIRLSPTGVYELSPVSLMLISMAIGALIVILTVGVRETRHLILTWRSSRLVRRKEKVDVLHREGAHAVVSKRTSEAIGLFQRALALDPNHVDSLLWLGSLYRTEQNFSEAIRL
;
A
#
# COMPACT_ATOMS: atom_id res chain seq x y z
N MET A 1 28.24 9.06 10.72
CA MET A 1 29.37 9.98 10.50
C MET A 1 29.68 10.19 9.02
N LEU A 2 30.07 9.16 8.25
CA LEU A 2 30.43 9.30 6.82
C LEU A 2 29.34 9.95 5.95
N ARG A 3 28.07 9.54 6.10
CA ARG A 3 26.94 10.11 5.32
C ARG A 3 26.76 11.61 5.55
N LEU A 4 26.88 12.05 6.80
CA LEU A 4 26.73 13.46 7.17
C LEU A 4 27.89 14.32 6.63
N LEU A 5 29.12 13.80 6.74
CA LEU A 5 30.31 14.45 6.17
C LEU A 5 30.19 14.57 4.66
N LEU A 6 29.72 13.51 3.97
CA LEU A 6 29.52 13.52 2.53
C LEU A 6 28.43 14.51 2.09
N THR A 7 27.31 14.59 2.80
CA THR A 7 26.26 15.58 2.50
C THR A 7 26.77 17.01 2.67
N LEU A 8 27.53 17.28 3.74
CA LEU A 8 28.08 18.61 4.02
C LEU A 8 29.10 19.00 2.95
N PHE A 9 29.99 18.06 2.56
CA PHE A 9 30.94 18.25 1.48
C PHE A 9 30.24 18.58 0.15
N LEU A 10 29.20 17.83 -0.22
CA LEU A 10 28.45 18.08 -1.46
C LEU A 10 27.77 19.44 -1.47
N VAL A 11 27.19 19.87 -0.35
CA VAL A 11 26.57 21.21 -0.24
C VAL A 11 27.60 22.31 -0.42
N ILE A 12 28.78 22.18 0.20
CA ILE A 12 29.86 23.16 0.06
C ILE A 12 30.33 23.23 -1.40
N VAL A 13 30.60 22.08 -2.03
CA VAL A 13 31.03 22.01 -3.44
C VAL A 13 29.95 22.62 -4.36
N ALA A 14 28.68 22.29 -4.16
CA ALA A 14 27.59 22.85 -4.96
C ALA A 14 27.48 24.38 -4.80
N SER A 15 27.67 24.90 -3.58
CA SER A 15 27.66 26.34 -3.31
C SER A 15 28.84 27.05 -3.99
N LEU A 16 30.04 26.48 -3.95
CA LEU A 16 31.22 27.02 -4.63
C LEU A 16 31.05 27.03 -6.15
N VAL A 17 30.56 25.92 -6.72
CA VAL A 17 30.28 25.80 -8.16
C VAL A 17 29.22 26.83 -8.58
N TYR A 18 28.15 26.98 -7.80
CA TYR A 18 27.12 27.98 -8.07
C TYR A 18 27.70 29.40 -8.09
N GLY A 19 28.52 29.75 -7.10
CA GLY A 19 29.20 31.06 -7.04
C GLY A 19 30.09 31.30 -8.25
N TYR A 20 30.94 30.33 -8.59
CA TYR A 20 31.87 30.40 -9.72
C TYR A 20 31.15 30.58 -11.06
N VAL A 21 30.12 29.77 -11.33
CA VAL A 21 29.35 29.86 -12.59
C VAL A 21 28.58 31.17 -12.66
N ARG A 22 28.08 31.69 -11.53
CA ARG A 22 27.43 33.01 -11.48
C ARG A 22 28.41 34.13 -11.79
N GLU A 23 29.64 34.06 -11.30
CA GLU A 23 30.66 35.08 -11.56
C GLU A 23 31.08 35.10 -13.05
N LEU A 24 31.16 33.93 -13.68
CA LEU A 24 31.40 33.82 -15.13
C LEU A 24 30.21 34.32 -15.98
N ASN A 25 29.01 34.38 -15.41
CA ASN A 25 27.78 34.77 -16.11
C ASN A 25 27.09 35.94 -15.38
N PRO A 26 27.65 37.16 -15.46
CA PRO A 26 27.15 38.33 -14.73
C PRO A 26 25.80 38.86 -15.25
N GLY A 27 25.27 38.29 -16.34
CA GLY A 27 23.97 38.67 -16.89
C GLY A 27 22.82 38.43 -15.90
N THR A 28 21.84 39.32 -15.92
CA THR A 28 20.60 39.18 -15.16
C THR A 28 19.41 39.08 -16.10
N ILE A 29 18.45 38.23 -15.73
CA ILE A 29 17.17 38.06 -16.41
C ILE A 29 16.13 38.72 -15.52
N THR A 30 15.39 39.67 -16.09
CA THR A 30 14.30 40.34 -15.39
C THR A 30 13.01 39.55 -15.61
N ILE A 31 12.41 39.06 -14.53
CA ILE A 31 11.14 38.34 -14.55
C ILE A 31 10.08 39.24 -13.92
N ARG A 32 9.05 39.58 -14.69
CA ARG A 32 7.89 40.34 -14.23
C ARG A 32 6.75 39.39 -13.93
N LEU A 33 6.50 39.10 -12.65
CA LEU A 33 5.39 38.22 -12.23
C LEU A 33 4.08 38.99 -12.01
N SER A 34 4.16 40.29 -11.72
CA SER A 34 3.01 41.16 -11.53
C SER A 34 3.35 42.60 -11.96
N PRO A 35 2.38 43.53 -12.02
CA PRO A 35 2.64 44.92 -12.40
C PRO A 35 3.68 45.63 -11.52
N THR A 36 3.88 45.18 -10.27
CA THR A 36 4.84 45.74 -9.32
C THR A 36 5.96 44.76 -8.91
N GLY A 37 5.82 43.47 -9.23
CA GLY A 37 6.77 42.41 -8.87
C GLY A 37 7.76 42.14 -9.99
N VAL A 38 8.86 42.91 -10.01
CA VAL A 38 10.00 42.69 -10.91
C VAL A 38 11.13 42.06 -10.12
N TYR A 39 11.58 40.88 -10.56
CA TYR A 39 12.68 40.15 -9.95
C TYR A 39 13.84 40.03 -10.93
N GLU A 40 15.04 40.36 -10.50
CA GLU A 40 16.25 40.15 -11.29
C GLU A 40 16.95 38.89 -10.81
N LEU A 41 16.98 37.87 -11.67
CA LEU A 41 17.60 36.58 -11.36
C LEU A 41 18.80 36.32 -12.27
N SER A 42 19.80 35.63 -11.75
CA SER A 42 20.87 35.09 -12.60
C SER A 42 20.33 33.93 -13.44
N PRO A 43 20.78 33.76 -14.69
CA PRO A 43 20.46 32.59 -15.52
C PRO A 43 20.71 31.25 -14.80
N VAL A 44 21.77 31.20 -13.96
CA VAL A 44 22.13 30.00 -13.19
C VAL A 44 21.04 29.63 -12.18
N SER A 45 20.50 30.63 -11.48
CA SER A 45 19.41 30.42 -10.51
C SER A 45 18.15 29.91 -11.21
N LEU A 46 17.83 30.45 -12.39
CA LEU A 46 16.68 30.02 -13.18
C LEU A 46 16.82 28.57 -13.66
N MET A 47 18.01 28.19 -14.14
CA MET A 47 18.33 26.82 -14.54
C MET A 47 18.17 25.84 -13.37
N LEU A 48 18.69 26.17 -12.19
CA LEU A 48 18.56 25.31 -11.00
C LEU A 48 17.09 25.15 -10.57
N ILE A 49 16.30 26.23 -10.62
CA ILE A 49 14.86 26.17 -10.32
C ILE A 49 14.14 25.26 -11.32
N SER A 50 14.44 25.40 -12.62
CA SER A 50 13.85 24.55 -13.67
C SER A 50 14.17 23.07 -13.47
N MET A 51 15.45 22.75 -13.17
CA MET A 51 15.88 21.39 -12.86
C MET A 51 15.19 20.85 -11.61
N ALA A 52 15.06 21.66 -10.55
CA ALA A 52 14.40 21.27 -9.31
C ALA A 52 12.91 20.98 -9.53
N ILE A 53 12.21 21.80 -10.32
CA ILE A 53 10.81 21.57 -10.70
C ILE A 53 10.67 20.27 -11.50
N GLY A 54 11.54 20.04 -12.48
CA GLY A 54 11.54 18.79 -13.26
C GLY A 54 11.75 17.56 -12.38
N ALA A 55 12.73 17.60 -11.47
CA ALA A 55 12.98 16.52 -10.52
C ALA A 55 11.78 16.28 -9.60
N LEU A 56 11.14 17.35 -9.10
CA LEU A 56 9.95 17.26 -8.28
C LEU A 56 8.79 16.57 -9.01
N ILE A 57 8.54 16.94 -10.28
CA ILE A 57 7.48 16.32 -11.09
C ILE A 57 7.74 14.83 -11.28
N VAL A 58 8.98 14.42 -11.54
CA VAL A 58 9.35 13.00 -11.68
C VAL A 58 9.14 12.26 -10.36
N ILE A 59 9.60 12.82 -9.23
CA ILE A 59 9.40 12.24 -7.91
C ILE A 59 7.91 12.05 -7.60
N LEU A 60 7.09 13.07 -7.88
CA LEU A 60 5.64 12.98 -7.68
C LEU A 60 5.01 11.92 -8.57
N THR A 61 5.37 11.89 -9.85
CA THR A 61 4.80 10.92 -10.82
C THR A 61 5.16 9.48 -10.44
N VAL A 62 6.43 9.23 -10.11
CA VAL A 62 6.90 7.92 -9.65
C VAL A 62 6.27 7.56 -8.30
N GLY A 63 6.22 8.51 -7.37
CA GLY A 63 5.60 8.32 -6.05
C GLY A 63 4.13 7.94 -6.16
N VAL A 64 3.35 8.62 -7.01
CA VAL A 64 1.94 8.29 -7.26
C VAL A 64 1.80 6.91 -7.90
N ARG A 65 2.64 6.59 -8.90
CA ARG A 65 2.63 5.28 -9.57
C ARG A 65 2.89 4.14 -8.60
N GLU A 66 3.92 4.26 -7.75
CA GLU A 66 4.30 3.24 -6.79
C GLU A 66 3.21 3.05 -5.72
N THR A 67 2.67 4.16 -5.21
CA THR A 67 1.59 4.15 -4.21
C THR A 67 0.34 3.45 -4.74
N ARG A 68 0.00 3.66 -6.02
CA ARG A 68 -1.15 2.99 -6.66
C ARG A 68 -1.00 1.47 -6.68
N HIS A 69 0.20 0.96 -6.99
CA HIS A 69 0.46 -0.48 -7.01
C HIS A 69 0.34 -1.11 -5.62
N LEU A 70 0.86 -0.44 -4.59
CA LEU A 70 0.78 -0.91 -3.21
C LEU A 70 -0.68 -1.01 -2.73
N ILE A 71 -1.51 -0.01 -3.02
CA ILE A 71 -2.92 0.00 -2.59
C ILE A 71 -3.72 -1.14 -3.24
N LEU A 72 -3.56 -1.35 -4.55
CA LEU A 72 -4.31 -2.38 -5.29
C LEU A 72 -3.89 -3.80 -4.90
N THR A 73 -2.58 -4.03 -4.75
CA THR A 73 -2.04 -5.33 -4.31
C THR A 73 -2.40 -5.65 -2.87
N TRP A 74 -2.44 -4.66 -1.99
CA TRP A 74 -2.82 -4.86 -0.59
C TRP A 74 -4.28 -5.27 -0.43
N ARG A 75 -5.21 -4.61 -1.15
CA ARG A 75 -6.64 -4.96 -1.10
C ARG A 75 -6.91 -6.37 -1.62
N SER A 76 -6.30 -6.74 -2.75
CA SER A 76 -6.42 -8.09 -3.31
C SER A 76 -5.80 -9.15 -2.39
N SER A 77 -4.60 -8.88 -1.86
CA SER A 77 -3.93 -9.79 -0.92
C SER A 77 -4.74 -10.05 0.35
N ARG A 78 -5.41 -9.02 0.89
CA ARG A 78 -6.30 -9.18 2.06
C ARG A 78 -7.48 -10.10 1.76
N LEU A 79 -8.10 -9.95 0.59
CA LEU A 79 -9.23 -10.78 0.18
C LEU A 79 -8.79 -12.25 0.00
N VAL A 80 -7.66 -12.47 -0.68
CA VAL A 80 -7.10 -13.81 -0.90
C VAL A 80 -6.78 -14.50 0.42
N ARG A 81 -6.10 -13.82 1.34
CA ARG A 81 -5.78 -14.36 2.67
C ARG A 81 -7.02 -14.70 3.49
N ARG A 82 -8.08 -13.89 3.39
CA ARG A 82 -9.36 -14.17 4.07
C ARG A 82 -9.99 -15.44 3.50
N LYS A 83 -10.03 -15.58 2.17
CA LYS A 83 -10.56 -16.77 1.50
C LYS A 83 -9.76 -18.02 1.85
N GLU A 84 -8.43 -17.95 1.76
CA GLU A 84 -7.55 -19.06 2.11
C GLU A 84 -7.73 -19.51 3.57
N LYS A 85 -7.90 -18.56 4.49
CA LYS A 85 -8.18 -18.87 5.90
C LYS A 85 -9.52 -19.59 6.10
N VAL A 86 -10.56 -19.20 5.34
CA VAL A 86 -11.86 -19.88 5.34
C VAL A 86 -11.70 -21.30 4.80
N ASP A 87 -11.00 -21.47 3.68
CA ASP A 87 -10.76 -22.77 3.06
C ASP A 87 -9.96 -23.71 3.98
N VAL A 88 -8.98 -23.19 4.73
CA VAL A 88 -8.22 -23.96 5.73
C VAL A 88 -9.13 -24.43 6.86
N LEU A 89 -9.92 -23.54 7.45
CA LEU A 89 -10.87 -23.90 8.52
C LEU A 89 -11.89 -24.92 8.05
N HIS A 90 -12.37 -24.78 6.81
CA HIS A 90 -13.28 -25.74 6.18
C HIS A 90 -12.65 -27.13 6.08
N ARG A 91 -11.41 -27.23 5.56
CA ARG A 91 -10.69 -28.50 5.43
C ARG A 91 -10.42 -29.15 6.79
N GLU A 92 -9.99 -28.37 7.78
CA GLU A 92 -9.80 -28.87 9.15
C GLU A 92 -11.12 -29.39 9.73
N GLY A 93 -12.23 -28.66 9.51
CA GLY A 93 -13.57 -29.10 9.88
C GLY A 93 -13.94 -30.44 9.24
N ALA A 94 -13.73 -30.58 7.93
CA ALA A 94 -13.97 -31.83 7.22
C ALA A 94 -13.13 -33.00 7.77
N HIS A 95 -11.85 -32.75 8.10
CA HIS A 95 -10.99 -33.75 8.75
C HIS A 95 -11.49 -34.14 10.16
N ALA A 96 -12.01 -33.18 10.93
CA ALA A 96 -12.60 -33.44 12.23
C ALA A 96 -13.88 -34.30 12.11
N VAL A 97 -14.71 -34.08 11.08
CA VAL A 97 -15.87 -34.93 10.79
C VAL A 97 -15.46 -36.38 10.53
N VAL A 98 -14.47 -36.60 9.66
CA VAL A 98 -13.95 -37.95 9.37
C VAL A 98 -13.38 -38.60 10.64
N SER A 99 -12.79 -37.80 11.53
CA SER A 99 -12.27 -38.24 12.83
C SER A 99 -13.35 -38.46 13.90
N LYS A 100 -14.65 -38.34 13.56
CA LYS A 100 -15.80 -38.40 14.50
C LYS A 100 -15.75 -37.37 15.63
N ARG A 101 -15.02 -36.27 15.44
CA ARG A 101 -14.92 -35.15 16.40
C ARG A 101 -15.94 -34.08 16.02
N THR A 102 -17.22 -34.40 16.21
CA THR A 102 -18.35 -33.60 15.70
C THR A 102 -18.42 -32.19 16.30
N SER A 103 -18.21 -32.06 17.62
CA SER A 103 -18.22 -30.76 18.29
C SER A 103 -17.09 -29.83 17.81
N GLU A 104 -15.90 -30.39 17.57
CA GLU A 104 -14.76 -29.66 17.00
C GLU A 104 -15.06 -29.22 15.56
N ALA A 105 -15.63 -30.11 14.74
CA ALA A 105 -16.02 -29.79 13.37
C ALA A 105 -17.04 -28.65 13.29
N ILE A 106 -18.07 -28.68 14.14
CA ILE A 106 -19.06 -27.59 14.23
C ILE A 106 -18.39 -26.26 14.56
N GLY A 107 -17.49 -26.25 15.56
CA GLY A 107 -16.74 -25.04 15.92
C GLY A 107 -15.85 -24.51 14.78
N LEU A 108 -15.22 -25.39 14.00
CA LEU A 108 -14.39 -25.01 12.85
C LEU A 108 -15.22 -24.42 11.71
N PHE A 109 -16.36 -25.03 11.38
CA PHE A 109 -17.28 -24.52 10.36
C PHE A 109 -17.92 -23.18 10.78
N GLN A 110 -18.32 -23.03 12.04
CA GLN A 110 -18.82 -21.74 12.56
C GLN A 110 -17.76 -20.65 12.47
N ARG A 111 -16.48 -20.96 12.76
CA ARG A 111 -15.37 -20.00 12.59
C ARG A 111 -15.12 -19.66 11.12
N ALA A 112 -15.27 -20.63 10.21
CA ALA A 112 -15.20 -20.38 8.77
C ALA A 112 -16.33 -19.44 8.32
N LEU A 113 -17.55 -19.65 8.80
CA LEU A 113 -18.73 -18.82 8.47
C LEU A 113 -18.71 -17.44 9.14
N ALA A 114 -18.11 -17.31 10.33
CA ALA A 114 -17.84 -16.00 10.93
C ALA A 114 -16.87 -15.18 10.07
N LEU A 115 -15.95 -15.85 9.38
CA LEU A 115 -15.05 -15.22 8.44
C LEU A 115 -15.68 -15.00 7.08
N ASP A 116 -16.47 -15.91 6.53
CA ASP A 116 -17.23 -15.74 5.29
C ASP A 116 -18.64 -16.34 5.43
N PRO A 117 -19.65 -15.51 5.74
CA PRO A 117 -21.00 -16.00 6.03
C PRO A 117 -21.66 -16.76 4.87
N ASN A 118 -21.17 -16.57 3.64
CA ASN A 118 -21.76 -17.14 2.44
C ASN A 118 -20.94 -18.32 1.87
N HIS A 119 -20.03 -18.89 2.67
CA HIS A 119 -19.22 -20.02 2.23
C HIS A 119 -20.05 -21.31 2.20
N VAL A 120 -20.54 -21.62 0.99
CA VAL A 120 -21.50 -22.68 0.69
C VAL A 120 -21.08 -24.04 1.26
N ASP A 121 -19.81 -24.44 1.10
CA ASP A 121 -19.37 -25.76 1.53
C ASP A 121 -19.47 -25.90 3.06
N SER A 122 -19.01 -24.91 3.84
CA SER A 122 -19.15 -24.94 5.30
C SER A 122 -20.61 -24.89 5.77
N LEU A 123 -21.50 -24.18 5.07
CA LEU A 123 -22.94 -24.20 5.36
C LEU A 123 -23.53 -25.60 5.18
N LEU A 124 -23.21 -26.26 4.05
CA LEU A 124 -23.70 -27.60 3.74
C LEU A 124 -23.24 -28.63 4.78
N TRP A 125 -21.97 -28.59 5.16
CA TRP A 125 -21.43 -29.50 6.18
C TRP A 125 -22.05 -29.24 7.55
N LEU A 126 -22.17 -27.98 7.98
CA LEU A 126 -22.78 -27.63 9.26
C LEU A 126 -24.25 -28.07 9.32
N GLY A 127 -25.03 -27.82 8.27
CA GLY A 127 -26.42 -28.28 8.15
C GLY A 127 -26.54 -29.80 8.18
N SER A 128 -25.63 -30.52 7.51
CA SER A 128 -25.59 -31.98 7.57
C SER A 128 -25.27 -32.48 8.98
N LEU A 129 -24.33 -31.85 9.68
CA LEU A 129 -23.95 -32.23 11.05
C LEU A 129 -25.11 -32.00 12.04
N TYR A 130 -25.78 -30.85 11.98
CA TYR A 130 -26.94 -30.58 12.84
C TYR A 130 -28.10 -31.53 12.56
N ARG A 131 -28.30 -31.92 11.30
CA ARG A 131 -29.28 -32.95 10.94
C ARG A 131 -28.92 -34.30 11.55
N THR A 132 -27.63 -34.68 11.55
CA THR A 132 -27.16 -35.93 12.18
C THR A 132 -27.26 -35.89 13.70
N GLU A 133 -27.07 -34.74 14.34
CA GLU A 133 -27.24 -34.56 15.79
C GLU A 133 -28.72 -34.38 16.23
N GLN A 134 -29.68 -34.53 15.30
CA GLN A 134 -31.12 -34.25 15.52
C GLN A 134 -31.43 -32.82 16.03
N ASN A 135 -30.49 -31.88 15.87
CA ASN A 135 -30.67 -30.48 16.21
C ASN A 135 -31.26 -29.71 15.02
N PHE A 136 -32.50 -30.05 14.66
CA PHE A 136 -33.19 -29.49 13.49
C PHE A 136 -33.45 -27.98 13.60
N SER A 137 -33.54 -27.45 14.83
CA SER A 137 -33.77 -26.02 15.08
C SER A 137 -32.64 -25.12 14.59
N GLU A 138 -31.38 -25.52 14.80
CA GLU A 138 -30.24 -24.74 14.29
C GLU A 138 -30.04 -24.99 12.79
N ALA A 139 -30.31 -26.18 12.28
CA ALA A 139 -30.19 -26.48 10.84
C ALA A 139 -31.11 -25.64 9.95
N ILE A 140 -32.31 -25.27 10.41
CA ILE A 140 -33.28 -24.44 9.68
C ILE A 140 -32.91 -22.94 9.74
N ARG A 141 -32.09 -22.55 10.71
CA ARG A 141 -31.73 -21.15 10.96
C ARG A 141 -30.56 -20.65 10.12
N LEU A 142 -29.79 -21.58 9.53
CA LEU A 142 -28.69 -21.33 8.59
C LEU A 142 -29.18 -21.22 7.15
#